data_AF-A0A4Z1EP88-F1
#
_entry.id   AF-A0A4Z1EP88-F1
#
_cell.length_a   1.000
_cell.length_b   1.000
_cell.length_c   1.000
_cell.angle_alpha   90.00
_cell.angle_beta   90.00
_cell.angle_gamma   90.00
#
_symmetry.space_group_name_H-M   'P 1'
#
loop_
_entity.id
_entity.type
_entity.pdbx_description
1 polymer ?
#
loop_
_entity_poly.entity_id
_entity_poly.type
_entity_poly.pdbx_seq_one_letter_code
_entity_poly.pdbx_strand_id
1 'polypeptide(L)'
;MPSFDNTSDAAYDAASNIPISDMNHAQCNAEKLRMTNRVRSIRETITANIRSGMDPDSVTNRELEGRITRLRNRFREVDDQMRARDARDRAVAAQNAGHGSTSRNRSSQSPPAPRAPNSSPQH
;
A
#
# COMPACT_ATOMS: atom_id res chain seq x y z
N MET A 1 -17.62 11.57 -42.29
CA MET A 1 -17.28 12.26 -41.02
C MET A 1 -16.96 11.17 -40.00
N PRO A 2 -15.76 11.10 -39.43
CA PRO A 2 -15.52 10.16 -38.34
C PRO A 2 -16.27 10.67 -37.11
N SER A 3 -17.17 9.85 -36.56
CA SER A 3 -17.76 10.11 -35.25
C SER A 3 -16.62 10.06 -34.23
N PHE A 4 -16.39 11.18 -33.53
CA PHE A 4 -15.67 11.15 -32.27
C PHE A 4 -16.60 10.49 -31.27
N ASP A 5 -16.67 9.16 -31.34
CA ASP A 5 -17.44 8.38 -30.39
C ASP A 5 -16.93 8.72 -29.00
N ASN A 6 -17.85 9.28 -28.24
CA ASN A 6 -17.73 9.83 -26.91
C ASN A 6 -17.53 8.72 -25.87
N THR A 7 -16.65 7.76 -26.16
CA THR A 7 -16.32 6.59 -25.33
C THR A 7 -14.99 6.82 -24.65
N SER A 8 -14.85 7.98 -24.01
CA SER A 8 -13.96 8.11 -22.85
C SER A 8 -14.60 7.30 -21.71
N ASP A 9 -14.49 5.98 -21.84
CA ASP A 9 -15.28 4.96 -21.17
C ASP A 9 -15.46 5.23 -19.67
N ALA A 10 -16.66 5.62 -19.26
CA ALA A 10 -16.98 5.89 -17.86
C ALA A 10 -16.81 4.63 -16.99
N ALA A 11 -16.94 3.45 -17.61
CA ALA A 11 -16.70 2.17 -16.94
C ALA A 11 -15.23 2.01 -16.51
N TYR A 12 -14.28 2.54 -17.29
CA TYR A 12 -12.86 2.52 -16.93
C TYR A 12 -12.50 3.52 -15.81
N ASP A 13 -13.33 4.54 -15.61
CA ASP A 13 -13.20 5.52 -14.52
C ASP A 13 -13.87 5.07 -13.23
N ALA A 14 -14.75 4.05 -13.30
CA ALA A 14 -15.39 3.51 -12.12
C ALA A 14 -14.34 3.14 -11.08
N ALA A 15 -14.58 3.51 -9.83
CA ALA A 15 -13.74 3.05 -8.73
C ALA A 15 -13.78 1.51 -8.67
N SER A 16 -12.73 0.90 -8.14
CA SER A 16 -12.82 -0.51 -7.75
C SER A 16 -14.05 -0.71 -6.87
N ASN A 17 -14.76 -1.83 -7.06
CA ASN A 17 -15.91 -2.22 -6.23
C ASN A 17 -15.52 -2.48 -4.77
N ILE A 18 -14.21 -2.58 -4.49
CA ILE A 18 -13.68 -2.76 -3.15
C ILE A 18 -13.49 -1.36 -2.53
N PRO A 19 -14.10 -1.07 -1.36
CA PRO A 19 -13.80 0.15 -0.62
C PRO A 19 -12.31 0.26 -0.30
N ILE A 20 -11.72 1.47 -0.36
CA ILE A 20 -10.30 1.67 -0.03
C ILE A 20 -9.96 1.14 1.36
N SER A 21 -10.87 1.28 2.32
CA SER A 21 -10.71 0.77 3.69
C SER A 21 -10.38 -0.72 3.73
N ASP A 22 -10.83 -1.48 2.74
CA ASP A 22 -10.83 -2.94 2.72
C ASP A 22 -9.75 -3.50 1.77
N MET A 23 -9.21 -2.68 0.87
CA MET A 23 -8.16 -3.07 -0.08
C MET A 23 -6.86 -3.47 0.61
N ASN A 24 -6.35 -4.69 0.44
CA ASN A 24 -5.01 -5.10 0.87
C ASN A 24 -3.88 -4.36 0.10
N HIS A 25 -2.62 -4.53 0.52
CA HIS A 25 -1.49 -3.80 -0.07
C HIS A 25 -1.32 -4.06 -1.58
N ALA A 26 -1.54 -5.29 -2.03
CA ALA A 26 -1.49 -5.64 -3.46
C ALA A 26 -2.66 -4.99 -4.24
N GLN A 27 -3.85 -4.96 -3.66
CA GLN A 27 -5.02 -4.29 -4.23
C GLN A 27 -4.83 -2.78 -4.31
N CYS A 28 -4.25 -2.14 -3.29
CA CYS A 28 -3.89 -0.72 -3.33
C CYS A 28 -2.90 -0.42 -4.46
N ASN A 29 -1.86 -1.26 -4.63
CA ASN A 29 -0.89 -1.10 -5.71
C ASN A 29 -1.52 -1.27 -7.10
N ALA A 30 -2.39 -2.28 -7.27
CA ALA A 30 -3.13 -2.49 -8.51
C ALA A 30 -4.04 -1.29 -8.82
N GLU A 31 -4.73 -0.75 -7.82
CA GLU A 31 -5.60 0.41 -7.99
C GLU A 31 -4.81 1.67 -8.35
N LYS A 32 -3.66 1.90 -7.70
CA LYS A 32 -2.73 3.00 -8.06
C LYS A 32 -2.23 2.90 -9.50
N LEU A 33 -1.87 1.69 -9.94
CA LEU A 33 -1.44 1.45 -11.32
C LEU A 33 -2.57 1.70 -12.32
N ARG A 34 -3.79 1.22 -12.02
CA ARG A 34 -4.99 1.46 -12.82
C ARG A 34 -5.26 2.95 -13.00
N MET A 35 -5.27 3.71 -11.90
CA MET A 35 -5.48 5.16 -11.94
C MET A 35 -4.38 5.89 -12.73
N THR A 36 -3.12 5.48 -12.56
CA THR A 36 -1.99 6.07 -13.29
C THR A 36 -2.11 5.86 -14.80
N ASN A 37 -2.43 4.62 -15.21
CA ASN A 37 -2.66 4.30 -16.61
C ASN A 37 -3.83 5.08 -17.19
N ARG A 38 -4.90 5.26 -16.40
CA ARG A 38 -6.06 6.01 -16.85
C ARG A 38 -5.78 7.50 -17.01
N VAL A 39 -5.08 8.12 -16.06
CA VAL A 39 -4.64 9.53 -16.19
C VAL A 39 -3.78 9.73 -17.44
N ARG A 40 -2.88 8.80 -17.73
CA ARG A 40 -2.07 8.83 -18.97
C ARG A 40 -2.96 8.78 -20.22
N SER A 41 -3.88 7.82 -20.28
CA SER A 41 -4.80 7.68 -21.41
C SER A 41 -5.66 8.94 -21.63
N ILE A 42 -6.18 9.54 -20.55
CA ILE A 42 -6.98 10.77 -20.67
C ILE A 42 -6.13 11.93 -21.22
N ARG A 43 -4.88 12.07 -20.77
CA ARG A 43 -3.95 13.10 -21.29
C ARG A 43 -3.63 12.91 -22.77
N GLU A 44 -3.47 11.66 -23.19
CA GLU A 44 -3.28 11.33 -24.61
C GLU A 44 -4.51 11.72 -25.43
N THR A 45 -5.72 11.49 -24.92
CA THR A 45 -6.97 11.94 -25.54
C THR A 45 -7.04 13.47 -25.66
N ILE A 46 -6.76 14.20 -24.58
CA ILE A 46 -6.72 15.69 -24.61
C ILE A 46 -5.70 16.16 -25.67
N THR A 47 -4.51 15.55 -25.69
CA THR A 47 -3.47 15.89 -26.68
C THR A 47 -3.93 15.61 -28.11
N ALA A 48 -4.61 14.49 -28.34
CA ALA A 48 -5.14 14.14 -29.66
C ALA A 48 -6.25 15.12 -30.10
N ASN A 49 -7.14 15.52 -29.19
CA ASN A 49 -8.17 16.53 -29.45
C ASN A 49 -7.54 17.87 -29.85
N ILE A 50 -6.53 18.33 -29.12
CA ILE A 50 -5.84 19.58 -29.45
C ILE A 50 -5.16 19.48 -30.82
N ARG A 51 -4.51 18.34 -31.11
CA ARG A 51 -3.87 18.09 -32.42
C ARG A 51 -4.86 18.02 -33.58
N SER A 52 -6.11 17.64 -33.34
CA SER A 52 -7.15 17.65 -34.36
C SER A 52 -7.80 19.03 -34.57
N GLY A 53 -7.30 20.07 -33.87
CA GLY A 53 -7.79 21.44 -33.96
C GLY A 53 -8.96 21.75 -33.03
N MET A 54 -9.29 20.85 -32.10
CA MET A 54 -10.24 21.15 -31.03
C MET A 54 -9.65 22.20 -30.09
N ASP A 55 -10.48 23.16 -29.68
CA ASP A 55 -10.12 24.15 -28.66
C ASP A 55 -9.62 23.44 -27.38
N PRO A 56 -8.39 23.75 -26.90
CA PRO A 56 -7.89 23.27 -25.62
C PRO A 56 -8.86 23.53 -24.46
N ASP A 57 -9.60 24.64 -24.51
CA ASP A 57 -10.57 25.07 -23.50
C ASP A 57 -12.00 24.55 -23.72
N SER A 58 -12.18 23.68 -24.71
CA SER A 58 -13.47 23.04 -24.96
C SER A 58 -14.02 22.34 -23.71
N VAL A 59 -15.36 22.33 -23.61
CA VAL A 59 -16.08 21.65 -22.52
C VAL A 59 -15.61 20.20 -22.36
N THR A 60 -15.41 19.48 -23.47
CA THR A 60 -14.89 18.10 -23.49
C THR A 60 -13.54 17.98 -22.80
N ASN A 61 -12.57 18.83 -23.13
CA ASN A 61 -11.24 18.78 -22.52
C ASN A 61 -11.29 19.16 -21.03
N ARG A 62 -12.15 20.12 -20.64
CA ARG A 62 -12.37 20.46 -19.23
C ARG A 62 -12.97 19.32 -18.42
N GLU A 63 -13.92 18.57 -19.00
CA GLU A 63 -14.48 17.39 -18.35
C GLU A 63 -13.44 16.29 -18.16
N LEU A 64 -12.57 16.07 -19.16
CA LEU A 64 -11.44 15.14 -19.09
C LEU A 64 -10.43 15.56 -18.00
N GLU A 65 -10.10 16.83 -17.87
CA GLU A 65 -9.27 17.35 -16.77
C GLU A 65 -9.94 17.19 -15.39
N GLY A 66 -11.26 17.37 -15.33
CA GLY A 66 -12.05 17.07 -14.13
C GLY A 66 -11.94 15.60 -13.71
N ARG A 67 -11.93 14.67 -14.67
CA ARG A 67 -11.72 13.24 -14.43
C ARG A 67 -10.31 12.95 -13.91
N ILE A 68 -9.28 13.55 -14.51
CA ILE A 68 -7.89 13.46 -14.01
C ILE A 68 -7.81 13.90 -12.55
N THR A 69 -8.49 14.99 -12.20
CA THR A 69 -8.50 15.52 -10.83
C THR A 69 -9.13 14.53 -9.86
N ARG A 70 -10.28 13.93 -10.20
CA ARG A 70 -10.92 12.88 -9.38
C ARG A 70 -10.01 11.67 -9.18
N LEU A 71 -9.38 11.17 -10.26
CA LEU A 71 -8.45 10.04 -10.19
C LEU A 71 -7.24 10.34 -9.30
N ARG A 72 -6.70 11.57 -9.36
CA ARG A 72 -5.59 11.99 -8.49
C ARG A 72 -5.97 12.07 -7.03
N ASN A 73 -7.17 12.56 -6.72
CA ASN A 73 -7.66 12.59 -5.34
C ASN A 73 -7.83 11.17 -4.80
N ARG A 74 -8.43 10.27 -5.59
CA ARG A 74 -8.56 8.86 -5.23
C ARG A 74 -7.21 8.17 -5.04
N PHE A 75 -6.21 8.50 -5.86
CA PHE A 75 -4.85 8.00 -5.69
C PHE A 75 -4.25 8.40 -4.34
N ARG A 76 -4.45 9.65 -3.90
CA ARG A 76 -4.00 10.13 -2.59
C ARG A 76 -4.67 9.36 -1.45
N GLU A 77 -5.98 9.14 -1.54
CA GLU A 77 -6.72 8.34 -0.55
C GLU A 77 -6.15 6.92 -0.41
N VAL A 78 -5.81 6.27 -1.54
CA VAL A 78 -5.18 4.93 -1.52
C VAL A 78 -3.79 4.99 -0.87
N ASP A 79 -2.99 6.02 -1.19
CA ASP A 79 -1.65 6.19 -0.62
C ASP A 79 -1.69 6.41 0.90
N ASP A 80 -2.62 7.25 1.37
CA ASP A 80 -2.81 7.52 2.80
C ASP A 80 -3.25 6.27 3.55
N GLN A 81 -4.13 5.46 2.96
CA GLN A 81 -4.55 4.18 3.53
C GLN A 81 -3.39 3.18 3.66
N MET A 82 -2.51 3.11 2.66
CA MET A 82 -1.30 2.27 2.74
C MET A 82 -0.41 2.72 3.89
N ARG A 83 -0.11 4.02 3.99
CA ARG A 83 0.72 4.58 5.07
C ARG A 83 0.13 4.32 6.45
N ALA A 84 -1.19 4.44 6.59
CA ALA A 84 -1.89 4.18 7.85
C ALA A 84 -1.76 2.71 8.27
N ARG A 85 -1.79 1.78 7.32
CA ARG A 85 -1.58 0.35 7.60
C ARG A 85 -0.13 0.02 7.93
N ASP A 86 0.83 0.54 7.16
CA ASP A 86 2.25 0.36 7.46
C ASP A 86 2.65 0.92 8.84
N ALA A 87 1.98 1.98 9.29
CA ALA A 87 2.15 2.52 10.63
C ALA A 87 1.59 1.59 11.71
N ARG A 88 0.40 1.00 11.48
CA ARG A 88 -0.22 0.02 12.39
C ARG A 88 0.64 -1.24 12.48
N ASP A 89 1.10 -1.78 11.36
CA ASP A 89 1.92 -2.99 11.32
C ASP A 89 3.25 -2.78 12.06
N ARG A 90 3.89 -1.61 11.88
CA ARG A 90 5.09 -1.24 12.65
C ARG A 90 4.80 -1.11 14.15
N ALA A 91 3.68 -0.52 14.55
CA ALA A 91 3.31 -0.41 15.96
C ALA A 91 3.08 -1.78 16.60
N VAL A 92 2.39 -2.70 15.90
CA VAL A 92 2.19 -4.08 16.36
C VAL A 92 3.51 -4.84 16.43
N ALA A 93 4.38 -4.69 15.43
CA ALA A 93 5.71 -5.29 15.45
C ALA A 93 6.55 -4.80 16.63
N ALA A 94 6.49 -3.50 16.96
CA ALA A 94 7.18 -2.94 18.12
C ALA A 94 6.63 -3.47 19.47
N GLN A 95 5.31 -3.64 19.59
CA GLN A 95 4.69 -4.25 20.78
C GLN A 95 5.12 -5.72 20.94
N ASN A 96 5.14 -6.49 19.86
CA ASN A 96 5.59 -7.89 19.89
C ASN A 96 7.10 -8.02 20.16
N ALA A 97 7.92 -7.10 19.63
CA ALA A 97 9.35 -7.05 19.93
C ALA A 97 9.63 -6.75 21.42
N GLY A 98 8.80 -5.89 22.05
CA GLY A 98 8.88 -5.59 23.49
C GLY A 98 8.51 -6.77 24.40
N HIS A 99 7.68 -7.71 23.92
CA HIS A 99 7.30 -8.91 24.68
C HIS A 99 8.26 -10.11 24.49
N GLY A 100 9.22 -10.02 23.57
CA GLY A 100 10.18 -11.09 23.29
C GLY A 100 11.35 -11.24 24.28
N SER A 101 11.46 -10.40 25.32
CA SER A 101 12.66 -10.43 26.17
C SER A 101 12.43 -9.96 27.61
N THR A 102 11.75 -10.78 28.40
CA THR A 102 12.02 -10.85 29.86
C THR A 102 12.23 -12.29 30.34
N SER A 103 12.67 -13.20 29.46
CA SER A 103 13.35 -14.42 29.91
C SER A 103 14.79 -14.04 30.27
N ARG A 104 14.93 -13.48 31.47
CA ARG A 104 16.21 -13.24 32.12
C ARG A 104 17.03 -14.53 32.08
N ASN A 105 18.27 -14.41 31.60
CA ASN A 105 19.42 -15.19 32.05
C ASN A 105 19.14 -15.93 33.37
N ARG A 106 18.76 -17.21 33.28
CA ARG A 106 18.92 -18.15 34.39
C ARG A 106 20.13 -19.01 34.04
N SER A 107 21.27 -18.48 34.46
CA SER A 107 22.46 -19.15 34.89
C SER A 107 22.59 -20.62 34.47
N SER A 108 23.55 -20.87 33.58
CA SER A 108 24.26 -22.14 33.43
C SER A 108 25.06 -22.46 34.70
N GLN A 109 24.37 -22.63 35.83
CA GLN A 109 24.98 -23.04 37.08
C GLN A 109 24.66 -24.52 37.27
N SER A 110 25.58 -25.35 36.77
CA SER A 110 25.61 -26.78 37.04
C SER A 110 25.48 -27.04 38.54
N PRO A 111 24.71 -28.06 38.97
CA PRO A 111 24.66 -28.41 40.38
C PRO A 111 26.06 -28.80 40.87
N PRO A 112 26.51 -28.33 42.05
CA PRO A 112 27.76 -28.79 42.62
C PRO A 112 27.66 -30.29 42.90
N ALA A 113 28.64 -31.06 42.42
CA ALA A 113 28.73 -32.49 42.65
C ALA A 113 28.71 -32.82 44.16
N PRO A 114 28.10 -33.94 44.59
CA PRO A 114 28.18 -34.38 45.97
C PRO A 114 29.65 -34.63 46.35
N ARG A 115 30.13 -33.99 47.42
CA ARG A 115 31.44 -34.34 48.00
C ARG A 115 31.38 -35.77 48.51
N ALA A 116 32.18 -36.65 47.93
CA ALA A 116 32.44 -37.98 48.48
C ALA A 116 33.09 -37.84 49.87
N PRO A 117 32.68 -38.63 50.88
CA PRO A 117 33.38 -38.66 52.15
C PRO A 117 34.74 -39.31 51.96
N ASN A 118 35.76 -38.60 52.41
CA ASN A 118 37.16 -39.01 52.41
C ASN A 118 37.36 -40.06 53.52
N SER A 119 37.48 -41.34 53.17
CA SER A 119 37.94 -42.38 54.09
C SER A 119 39.33 -42.84 53.67
N SER A 120 40.34 -42.21 54.29
CA SER A 120 41.73 -42.69 54.28
C SER A 120 41.81 -44.08 54.94
N PRO A 121 42.71 -44.97 54.51
CA PRO A 121 42.92 -46.26 55.16
C PRO A 121 43.71 -46.06 56.45
N GLN A 122 43.18 -46.54 57.56
CA GLN A 122 43.96 -46.74 58.78
C GLN A 122 44.30 -48.23 58.91
N HIS A 123 45.55 -48.48 59.29
CA HIS A 123 46.21 -49.77 59.52
C HIS A 123 45.46 -50.70 60.47
#